data_AF-A0A524IV34-F1
#
_entry.id   AF-A0A524IV34-F1
#
_cell.length_a   1.000
_cell.length_b   1.000
_cell.length_c   1.000
_cell.angle_alpha   90.00
_cell.angle_beta   90.00
_cell.angle_gamma   90.00
#
_symmetry.space_group_name_H-M   'P 1'
#
loop_
_entity.id
_entity.type
_entity.pdbx_description
1 polymer ?
#
loop_
_entity_poly.entity_id
_entity_poly.type
_entity_poly.pdbx_seq_one_letter_code
_entity_poly.pdbx_strand_id
1 'polypeptide(L)'
;MESRGFLIGSIIFVFASFIGMMVLFVYETAKNKRELEAFSAGRPVMARVLQPMPTQDFSMYKTLVGDDNREMVEIPEGPFTMGVSDGDPDEGPAHPVYLQTFYMDLREVTQGDYERFIKMTKREKPKVPVFEDKIEKLLNPDFPVVGLTWNDAFGYCRWAGKRLPTEAEWEKAARGEGKRHYPWGNKFEHSFANVDGLD
;
A
#
# COMPACT_ATOMS: atom_id res chain seq x y z
N MET A 1 35.02 -40.87 38.11
CA MET A 1 34.30 -41.39 36.92
C MET A 1 32.87 -40.86 36.78
N GLU A 2 32.35 -40.06 37.72
CA GLU A 2 30.95 -39.58 37.71
C GLU A 2 30.67 -38.40 36.76
N SER A 3 31.66 -37.58 36.41
CA SER A 3 31.43 -36.36 35.62
C SER A 3 31.09 -36.60 34.14
N ARG A 4 31.54 -37.72 33.54
CA ARG A 4 31.29 -38.03 32.13
C ARG A 4 29.86 -38.52 31.89
N GLY A 5 29.29 -39.27 32.83
CA GLY A 5 27.88 -39.71 32.75
C GLY A 5 26.89 -38.55 32.87
N PHE A 6 27.17 -37.60 33.75
CA PHE A 6 26.37 -36.39 33.92
C PHE A 6 26.41 -35.48 32.68
N LEU A 7 27.59 -35.29 32.08
CA LEU A 7 27.75 -34.48 30.87
C LEU A 7 27.03 -35.09 29.66
N ILE A 8 27.13 -36.41 29.47
CA ILE A 8 26.43 -37.13 28.38
C ILE A 8 24.90 -37.06 28.58
N GLY A 9 24.42 -37.22 29.81
CA GLY A 9 22.99 -37.10 30.12
C GLY A 9 22.44 -35.69 29.86
N SER A 10 23.20 -34.65 30.20
CA SER A 10 22.82 -33.25 29.93
C SER A 10 22.76 -32.96 28.43
N ILE A 11 23.73 -33.45 27.66
CA ILE A 11 23.75 -33.29 26.19
C ILE A 11 22.52 -33.96 25.56
N ILE A 12 22.22 -35.20 25.94
CA ILE A 12 21.04 -35.93 25.43
C ILE A 12 19.75 -35.18 25.79
N PHE A 13 19.64 -34.64 26.99
CA PHE A 13 18.46 -33.88 27.43
C PHE A 13 18.27 -32.58 26.63
N VAL A 14 19.35 -31.84 26.34
CA VAL A 14 19.29 -30.61 25.53
C VAL A 14 18.88 -30.93 24.09
N PHE A 15 19.44 -31.98 23.48
CA PHE A 15 19.06 -32.37 22.12
C PHE A 15 17.62 -32.89 22.04
N ALA A 16 17.16 -33.67 23.03
CA ALA A 16 15.78 -34.14 23.08
C ALA A 16 14.79 -32.97 23.27
N SER A 17 15.12 -32.01 24.13
CA SER A 17 14.33 -30.79 24.33
C SER A 17 14.28 -29.92 23.06
N PHE A 18 15.41 -29.75 22.38
CA PHE A 18 15.48 -28.98 21.14
C PHE A 18 14.67 -29.64 20.00
N ILE A 19 14.76 -30.96 19.86
CA ILE A 19 13.94 -31.71 18.90
C ILE A 19 12.45 -31.59 19.27
N GLY A 20 12.10 -31.71 20.55
CA GLY A 20 10.73 -31.52 21.03
C GLY A 20 10.19 -30.13 20.70
N MET A 21 10.99 -29.08 20.91
CA MET A 21 10.63 -27.70 20.56
C MET A 21 10.47 -27.51 19.05
N MET A 22 11.34 -28.10 18.22
CA MET A 22 11.20 -28.06 16.76
C MET A 22 9.92 -28.77 16.29
N VAL A 23 9.61 -29.94 16.86
CA VAL A 23 8.39 -30.67 16.52
C VAL A 23 7.15 -29.87 16.95
N LEU A 24 7.17 -29.26 18.13
CA LEU A 24 6.09 -28.39 18.60
C LEU A 24 5.92 -27.17 17.69
N PHE A 25 7.02 -26.52 17.30
CA PHE A 25 6.98 -25.37 16.39
C PHE A 25 6.40 -25.75 15.02
N VAL A 26 6.81 -26.89 14.44
CA VAL A 26 6.26 -27.41 13.19
C VAL A 26 4.77 -27.74 13.35
N TYR A 27 4.37 -28.32 14.48
CA TYR A 27 2.98 -28.62 14.79
C TYR A 27 2.12 -27.34 14.89
N GLU A 28 2.57 -26.33 15.65
CA GLU A 28 1.88 -25.05 15.78
C GLU A 28 1.78 -24.33 14.42
N THR A 29 2.86 -24.35 13.63
CA THR A 29 2.88 -23.80 12.28
C THR A 29 1.86 -24.50 11.37
N ALA A 30 1.81 -25.84 11.40
CA ALA A 30 0.87 -26.63 10.61
C ALA A 30 -0.59 -26.43 11.06
N LYS A 31 -0.82 -26.31 12.36
CA LYS A 31 -2.13 -26.00 12.94
C LYS A 31 -2.61 -24.62 12.52
N ASN A 32 -1.78 -23.59 12.69
CA ASN A 32 -2.11 -22.21 12.30
C ASN A 32 -2.40 -22.12 10.80
N LYS A 33 -1.64 -22.82 9.95
CA LYS A 33 -1.90 -22.88 8.51
C LYS A 33 -3.26 -23.49 8.18
N ARG A 34 -3.65 -24.59 8.85
CA ARG A 34 -4.97 -25.22 8.66
C ARG A 34 -6.10 -24.32 9.15
N GLU A 35 -5.90 -23.58 10.24
CA GLU A 35 -6.88 -22.61 10.75
C GLU A 35 -7.03 -21.43 9.77
N LEU A 36 -5.93 -20.94 9.18
CA LEU A 36 -5.95 -19.92 8.15
C LEU A 36 -6.67 -20.39 6.87
N GLU A 37 -6.37 -21.62 6.43
CA GLU A 37 -7.03 -22.26 5.30
C GLU A 37 -8.53 -22.44 5.54
N ALA A 38 -8.93 -22.91 6.74
CA ALA A 38 -10.33 -23.05 7.12
C ALA A 38 -11.06 -21.69 7.21
N PHE A 39 -10.39 -20.65 7.73
CA PHE A 39 -10.91 -19.28 7.74
C PHE A 39 -11.11 -18.72 6.33
N SER A 40 -10.18 -19.01 5.42
CA SER A 40 -10.28 -18.59 4.01
C SER A 40 -11.34 -19.39 3.23
N ALA A 41 -11.53 -20.67 3.52
CA ALA A 41 -12.49 -21.55 2.86
C ALA A 41 -13.95 -21.28 3.28
N GLY A 42 -14.18 -20.63 4.43
CA GLY A 42 -15.50 -20.33 4.97
C GLY A 42 -16.16 -19.06 4.44
N ARG A 43 -15.43 -18.21 3.71
CA ARG A 43 -16.03 -17.02 3.07
C ARG A 43 -16.32 -17.34 1.61
N PRO A 44 -17.60 -17.44 1.19
CA PRO A 44 -17.88 -17.38 -0.23
C PRO A 44 -17.34 -16.04 -0.72
N VAL A 45 -16.36 -16.08 -1.63
CA VAL A 45 -16.01 -14.94 -2.48
C VAL A 45 -17.22 -14.75 -3.40
N MET A 46 -18.29 -14.20 -2.84
CA MET A 46 -19.28 -13.52 -3.64
C MET A 46 -18.48 -12.38 -4.25
N ALA A 47 -18.07 -12.53 -5.51
CA ALA A 47 -17.49 -11.46 -6.29
C ALA A 47 -18.36 -10.24 -6.03
N ARG A 48 -17.85 -9.32 -5.20
CA ARG A 48 -18.65 -8.20 -4.74
C ARG A 48 -18.93 -7.44 -6.01
N VAL A 49 -20.19 -7.40 -6.42
CA VAL A 49 -20.59 -6.59 -7.55
C VAL A 49 -20.23 -5.17 -7.13
N LEU A 50 -19.08 -4.67 -7.63
CA LEU A 50 -18.66 -3.31 -7.45
C LEU A 50 -19.83 -2.49 -7.97
N GLN A 51 -20.57 -1.85 -7.06
CA GLN A 51 -21.58 -0.92 -7.51
C GLN A 51 -20.82 0.13 -8.31
N PRO A 52 -21.19 0.37 -9.57
CA PRO A 52 -20.53 1.40 -10.35
C PRO A 52 -20.66 2.68 -9.54
N MET A 53 -19.52 3.25 -9.17
CA MET A 53 -19.45 4.60 -8.61
C MET A 53 -20.37 5.48 -9.45
N PRO A 54 -21.22 6.32 -8.85
CA PRO A 54 -21.83 7.42 -9.62
C PRO A 54 -20.68 8.07 -10.38
N THR A 55 -20.73 8.09 -11.71
CA THR A 55 -19.70 8.73 -12.51
C THR A 55 -19.70 10.20 -12.12
N GLN A 56 -18.82 10.57 -11.19
CA GLN A 56 -18.53 11.97 -10.94
C GLN A 56 -18.03 12.52 -12.26
N ASP A 57 -18.74 13.53 -12.75
CA ASP A 57 -18.39 14.17 -13.99
C ASP A 57 -17.12 15.00 -13.76
N PHE A 58 -15.98 14.36 -14.01
CA PHE A 58 -14.67 15.01 -13.92
C PHE A 58 -14.31 15.75 -15.22
N SER A 59 -15.20 15.82 -16.23
CA SER A 59 -14.93 16.52 -17.49
C SER A 59 -14.67 18.01 -17.30
N MET A 60 -15.06 18.57 -16.14
CA MET A 60 -14.75 19.94 -15.75
C MET A 60 -13.26 20.17 -15.46
N TYR A 61 -12.49 19.14 -15.12
CA TYR A 61 -11.07 19.28 -14.82
C TYR A 61 -10.24 19.10 -16.08
N LYS A 62 -9.28 20.00 -16.29
CA LYS A 62 -8.35 19.86 -17.41
C LYS A 62 -7.44 18.67 -17.15
N THR A 63 -7.23 17.84 -18.16
CA THR A 63 -6.26 16.75 -18.10
C THR A 63 -5.09 17.04 -19.04
N LEU A 64 -3.93 16.48 -18.70
CA LEU A 64 -2.76 16.44 -19.58
C LEU A 64 -2.14 15.05 -19.53
N VAL A 65 -1.36 14.72 -20.56
CA VAL A 65 -0.55 13.51 -20.61
C VAL A 65 0.90 13.91 -20.35
N GLY A 66 1.50 13.35 -19.30
CA GLY A 66 2.89 13.57 -18.96
C GLY A 66 3.86 12.86 -19.90
N ASP A 67 5.16 13.17 -19.80
CA ASP A 67 6.22 12.58 -20.64
C ASP A 67 6.36 11.06 -20.48
N ASP A 68 5.89 10.52 -19.35
CA ASP A 68 5.78 9.08 -19.07
C ASP A 68 4.53 8.42 -19.67
N ASN A 69 3.77 9.16 -20.47
CA ASN A 69 2.51 8.79 -21.12
C ASN A 69 1.38 8.47 -20.11
N ARG A 70 1.40 9.12 -18.94
CA ARG A 70 0.37 8.97 -17.90
C ARG A 70 -0.49 10.21 -17.80
N GLU A 71 -1.79 9.98 -17.60
CA GLU A 71 -2.78 11.04 -17.43
C GLU A 71 -2.65 11.70 -16.06
N MET A 72 -2.68 13.03 -16.08
CA MET A 72 -2.72 13.89 -14.91
C MET A 72 -3.94 14.78 -14.97
N VAL A 73 -4.47 15.13 -13.81
CA VAL A 73 -5.62 16.03 -13.65
C VAL A 73 -5.19 17.34 -13.00
N GLU A 74 -5.74 18.46 -13.49
CA GLU A 74 -5.56 19.78 -12.91
C GLU A 74 -6.33 19.89 -11.59
N ILE A 75 -5.62 20.19 -10.52
CA ILE A 75 -6.19 20.57 -9.23
C ILE A 75 -6.15 22.10 -9.16
N PRO A 76 -7.32 22.78 -9.13
CA PRO A 76 -7.37 24.23 -9.21
C PRO A 76 -6.72 24.87 -7.97
N GLU A 77 -6.17 26.07 -8.15
CA GLU A 77 -5.72 26.89 -7.04
C GLU A 77 -6.87 27.21 -6.08
N GLY A 78 -6.51 27.56 -4.85
CA GLY A 78 -7.47 28.05 -3.87
C GLY A 78 -7.20 27.55 -2.46
N PRO A 79 -7.90 28.14 -1.48
CA PRO A 79 -7.79 27.72 -0.09
C PRO A 79 -8.50 26.39 0.15
N PHE A 80 -7.97 25.59 1.07
CA PHE A 80 -8.69 24.46 1.66
C PHE A 80 -8.33 24.33 3.14
N THR A 81 -9.10 23.53 3.88
CA THR A 81 -8.77 23.19 5.27
C THR A 81 -8.00 21.88 5.27
N MET A 82 -6.72 21.92 5.67
CA MET A 82 -5.87 20.74 5.83
C MET A 82 -5.98 20.20 7.25
N GLY A 83 -6.01 18.88 7.39
CA GLY A 83 -6.06 18.21 8.69
C GLY A 83 -7.45 18.24 9.36
N VAL A 84 -7.50 17.65 10.54
CA VAL A 84 -8.71 17.50 11.36
C VAL A 84 -8.38 17.76 12.83
N SER A 85 -9.25 18.48 13.54
CA SER A 85 -8.96 18.92 14.92
C SER A 85 -9.34 17.89 15.99
N ASP A 86 -10.21 16.93 15.65
CA ASP A 86 -10.70 15.86 16.51
C ASP A 86 -10.15 14.48 16.10
N GLY A 87 -9.12 14.45 15.24
CA GLY A 87 -8.41 13.24 14.83
C GLY A 87 -7.19 12.91 15.70
N ASP A 88 -6.28 12.12 15.14
CA ASP A 88 -5.04 11.76 15.82
C ASP A 88 -4.12 12.99 15.98
N PRO A 89 -3.18 12.98 16.96
CA PRO A 89 -2.37 14.16 17.29
C PRO A 89 -1.55 14.71 16.12
N ASP A 90 -1.19 13.87 15.15
CA ASP A 90 -0.44 14.21 13.94
C ASP A 90 -1.33 14.62 12.75
N GLU A 91 -2.66 14.55 12.89
CA GLU A 91 -3.62 14.99 11.86
C GLU A 91 -4.13 16.43 12.07
N GLY A 92 -3.84 17.04 13.23
CA GLY A 92 -4.35 18.33 13.64
C GLY A 92 -3.29 19.39 13.96
N PRO A 93 -3.70 20.64 14.24
CA PRO A 93 -5.08 21.13 14.14
C PRO A 93 -5.46 21.38 12.68
N ALA A 94 -6.78 21.33 12.40
CA ALA A 94 -7.29 21.76 11.11
C ALA A 94 -6.92 23.23 10.85
N HIS A 95 -6.27 23.53 9.73
CA HIS A 95 -5.76 24.87 9.42
C HIS A 95 -5.91 25.22 7.93
N PRO A 96 -6.09 26.52 7.60
CA PRO A 96 -6.22 26.94 6.21
C PRO A 96 -4.88 26.88 5.48
N VAL A 97 -4.87 26.28 4.29
CA VAL A 97 -3.71 26.24 3.38
C VAL A 97 -4.16 26.75 2.01
N TYR A 98 -3.35 27.60 1.38
CA TYR A 98 -3.56 28.04 0.00
C TYR A 98 -2.57 27.32 -0.91
N LEU A 99 -3.07 26.71 -1.97
CA LEU A 99 -2.25 26.08 -3.01
C LEU A 99 -2.50 26.76 -4.35
N GLN A 100 -1.44 26.95 -5.12
CA GLN A 100 -1.54 27.29 -6.54
C GLN A 100 -2.05 26.09 -7.33
N THR A 101 -2.45 26.31 -8.59
CA THR A 101 -2.86 25.24 -9.49
C THR A 101 -1.68 24.29 -9.72
N PHE A 102 -1.95 22.99 -9.66
CA PHE A 102 -0.97 21.95 -9.97
C PHE A 102 -1.64 20.78 -10.69
N TYR A 103 -0.83 19.91 -11.29
CA TYR A 103 -1.30 18.66 -11.87
C TYR A 103 -0.87 17.49 -10.98
N MET A 104 -1.74 16.50 -10.82
CA MET A 104 -1.44 15.25 -10.12
C MET A 104 -1.83 14.06 -10.98
N ASP A 105 -1.05 12.98 -10.94
CA ASP A 105 -1.39 11.73 -11.61
C ASP A 105 -2.77 11.23 -11.15
N LEU A 106 -3.61 10.80 -12.10
CA LEU A 106 -4.95 10.29 -11.80
C LEU A 106 -4.93 8.96 -11.03
N ARG A 107 -3.85 8.18 -11.19
CA ARG A 107 -3.67 6.84 -10.61
C ARG A 107 -2.26 6.74 -10.05
N GLU A 108 -2.02 5.81 -9.13
CA GLU A 108 -0.68 5.49 -8.65
C GLU A 108 0.23 5.02 -9.79
N VAL A 109 1.55 5.14 -9.60
CA VAL A 109 2.53 4.61 -10.56
C VAL A 109 2.39 3.10 -10.61
N THR A 110 2.20 2.52 -11.79
CA THR A 110 2.01 1.07 -11.93
C THR A 110 3.34 0.33 -12.01
N GLN A 111 3.31 -0.98 -11.77
CA GLN A 111 4.44 -1.89 -12.00
C GLN A 111 4.98 -1.75 -13.43
N GLY A 112 4.09 -1.70 -14.43
CA GLY A 112 4.47 -1.55 -15.84
C GLY A 112 5.09 -0.19 -16.17
N ASP A 113 4.63 0.88 -15.53
CA ASP A 113 5.22 2.22 -15.68
C ASP A 113 6.62 2.29 -15.09
N TYR A 114 6.78 1.76 -13.88
CA TYR A 114 8.08 1.71 -13.22
C TYR A 114 9.05 0.77 -13.95
N GLU A 115 8.57 -0.31 -14.57
CA GLU A 115 9.41 -1.20 -15.38
C GLU A 115 10.02 -0.48 -16.61
N ARG A 116 9.29 0.46 -17.22
CA ARG A 116 9.83 1.30 -18.30
C ARG A 116 10.97 2.18 -17.78
N PHE A 117 10.77 2.82 -16.62
CA PHE A 117 11.78 3.64 -15.97
C PHE A 117 13.08 2.87 -15.71
N ILE A 118 13.01 1.74 -15.01
CA ILE A 118 14.21 0.95 -14.69
C ILE A 118 14.94 0.43 -15.93
N LYS A 119 14.20 0.10 -17.00
CA LYS A 119 14.78 -0.36 -18.28
C LYS A 119 15.55 0.75 -18.97
N MET A 120 15.03 1.98 -18.96
CA MET A 120 15.69 3.14 -19.56
C MET A 120 16.89 3.63 -18.73
N THR A 121 16.77 3.63 -17.39
CA THR A 121 17.82 4.14 -16.51
C THR A 121 18.82 3.08 -16.05
N LYS A 122 18.60 1.81 -16.39
CA LYS A 122 19.39 0.64 -15.94
C LYS A 122 19.46 0.54 -14.40
N ARG A 123 18.37 0.88 -13.73
CA ARG A 123 18.24 0.76 -12.26
C ARG A 123 17.84 -0.66 -11.88
N GLU A 124 18.13 -1.04 -10.64
CA GLU A 124 17.70 -2.33 -10.10
C GLU A 124 16.19 -2.37 -9.87
N LYS A 125 15.61 -3.57 -9.93
CA LYS A 125 14.21 -3.78 -9.54
C LYS A 125 14.06 -3.57 -8.03
N PRO A 126 12.94 -2.94 -7.59
CA PRO A 126 12.70 -2.74 -6.18
C PRO A 126 12.53 -4.07 -5.44
N LYS A 127 12.93 -4.09 -4.17
CA LYS A 127 12.79 -5.26 -3.32
C LYS A 127 11.42 -5.21 -2.65
N VAL A 128 10.49 -6.01 -3.15
CA VAL A 128 9.15 -6.12 -2.57
C VAL A 128 9.29 -6.76 -1.17
N PRO A 129 8.81 -6.09 -0.11
CA PRO A 129 8.90 -6.65 1.23
C PRO A 129 8.07 -7.94 1.35
N VAL A 130 8.60 -8.91 2.10
CA VAL A 130 8.15 -10.32 2.15
C VAL A 130 6.94 -10.51 3.09
N PHE A 131 6.02 -9.53 3.15
CA PHE A 131 4.83 -9.64 3.99
C PHE A 131 3.70 -10.43 3.32
N GLU A 132 3.85 -10.78 2.03
CA GLU A 132 2.86 -11.55 1.27
C GLU A 132 3.42 -12.93 0.91
N ASP A 133 2.67 -13.98 1.24
CA ASP A 133 3.03 -15.37 0.94
C ASP A 133 3.12 -15.65 -0.58
N LYS A 134 2.48 -14.81 -1.40
CA LYS A 134 2.44 -14.90 -2.86
C LYS A 134 2.69 -13.53 -3.51
N ILE A 135 3.96 -13.14 -3.58
CA ILE A 135 4.41 -11.88 -4.23
C ILE A 135 3.83 -11.72 -5.64
N GLU A 136 3.63 -12.80 -6.37
CA GLU A 136 3.00 -12.84 -7.72
C GLU A 136 1.71 -12.00 -7.81
N LYS A 137 0.92 -11.95 -6.73
CA LYS A 137 -0.33 -11.17 -6.67
C LYS A 137 -0.12 -9.66 -6.79
N LEU A 138 1.05 -9.18 -6.39
CA LEU A 138 1.40 -7.75 -6.39
C LEU A 138 2.12 -7.34 -7.69
N LEU A 139 2.57 -8.31 -8.50
CA LEU A 139 3.40 -8.06 -9.68
C LEU A 139 2.61 -7.87 -10.98
N ASN A 140 1.28 -7.72 -10.90
CA ASN A 140 0.47 -7.37 -12.06
C ASN A 140 0.95 -6.01 -12.65
N PRO A 141 1.25 -5.91 -13.96
CA PRO A 141 1.68 -4.67 -14.59
C PRO A 141 0.76 -3.47 -14.36
N ASP A 142 -0.55 -3.70 -14.17
CA ASP A 142 -1.55 -2.65 -13.97
C ASP A 142 -1.71 -2.21 -12.50
N PHE A 143 -1.10 -2.93 -11.56
CA PHE A 143 -1.19 -2.61 -10.13
C PHE A 143 -0.14 -1.58 -9.70
N PRO A 144 -0.38 -0.85 -8.60
CA PRO A 144 0.61 0.08 -8.06
C PRO A 144 1.95 -0.61 -7.77
N VAL A 145 3.05 0.04 -8.15
CA VAL A 145 4.39 -0.43 -7.82
C VAL A 145 4.62 -0.35 -6.31
N VAL A 146 5.20 -1.39 -5.73
CA VAL A 146 5.47 -1.51 -4.28
C VAL A 146 6.95 -1.79 -4.02
N GLY A 147 7.38 -1.66 -2.77
CA GLY A 147 8.78 -1.87 -2.38
C GLY A 147 9.72 -0.74 -2.82
N LEU A 148 9.17 0.45 -3.07
CA LEU A 148 9.95 1.65 -3.39
C LEU A 148 10.37 2.38 -2.12
N THR A 149 11.60 2.91 -2.13
CA THR A 149 11.98 3.96 -1.19
C THR A 149 11.47 5.32 -1.68
N TRP A 150 11.49 6.32 -0.79
CA TRP A 150 11.21 7.71 -1.20
C TRP A 150 12.14 8.18 -2.33
N ASN A 151 13.42 7.79 -2.30
CA ASN A 151 14.40 8.15 -3.34
C ASN A 151 14.11 7.49 -4.69
N ASP A 152 13.52 6.29 -4.67
CA ASP A 152 13.08 5.60 -5.88
C ASP A 152 11.91 6.34 -6.53
N ALA A 153 10.90 6.68 -5.73
CA ALA A 153 9.74 7.46 -6.17
C ALA A 153 10.17 8.85 -6.69
N PHE A 154 11.04 9.54 -5.95
CA PHE A 154 11.62 10.81 -6.39
C PHE A 154 12.38 10.67 -7.71
N GLY A 155 13.20 9.62 -7.85
CA GLY A 155 13.93 9.32 -9.08
C GLY A 155 13.01 9.08 -10.29
N TYR A 156 11.93 8.33 -10.08
CA TYR A 156 10.91 8.12 -11.11
C TYR A 156 10.27 9.45 -11.53
N CYS A 157 9.78 10.25 -10.58
CA CYS A 157 9.16 11.53 -10.88
C CYS A 157 10.12 12.43 -11.68
N ARG A 158 11.38 12.52 -11.29
CA ARG A 158 12.39 13.32 -12.01
C ARG A 158 12.62 12.84 -13.44
N TRP A 159 12.66 11.53 -13.65
CA TRP A 159 12.78 10.96 -15.00
C TRP A 159 11.54 11.24 -15.86
N ALA A 160 10.35 11.20 -15.26
CA ALA A 160 9.08 11.48 -15.89
C ALA A 160 8.78 12.98 -16.12
N GLY A 161 9.72 13.89 -15.80
CA GLY A 161 9.49 15.34 -15.88
C GLY A 161 8.54 15.89 -14.81
N LYS A 162 8.31 15.13 -13.74
CA LYS A 162 7.38 15.41 -12.64
C LYS A 162 8.10 15.65 -11.30
N ARG A 163 7.32 15.75 -10.23
CA ARG A 163 7.79 15.76 -8.84
C ARG A 163 6.82 14.98 -7.96
N LEU A 164 7.25 14.65 -6.75
CA LEU A 164 6.34 14.19 -5.70
C LEU A 164 5.43 15.35 -5.26
N PRO A 165 4.17 15.06 -4.89
CA PRO A 165 3.31 16.06 -4.27
C PRO A 165 3.80 16.37 -2.85
N THR A 166 3.50 17.59 -2.40
CA THR A 166 3.52 17.90 -0.97
C THR A 166 2.35 17.22 -0.27
N GLU A 167 2.42 17.08 1.05
CA GLU A 167 1.33 16.54 1.86
C GLU A 167 0.02 17.33 1.66
N ALA A 168 0.10 18.67 1.66
CA ALA A 168 -1.04 19.54 1.43
C ALA A 168 -1.67 19.34 0.04
N GLU A 169 -0.85 19.19 -1.00
CA GLU A 169 -1.34 18.90 -2.36
C GLU A 169 -2.02 17.53 -2.42
N TRP A 170 -1.45 16.53 -1.75
CA TRP A 170 -2.00 15.19 -1.68
C TRP A 170 -3.37 15.18 -0.99
N GLU A 171 -3.48 15.86 0.16
CA GLU A 171 -4.76 15.98 0.87
C GLU A 171 -5.80 16.78 0.08
N LYS A 172 -5.41 17.92 -0.54
CA LYS A 172 -6.34 18.71 -1.36
C LYS A 172 -6.85 17.90 -2.55
N ALA A 173 -5.99 17.13 -3.21
CA ALA A 173 -6.40 16.28 -4.33
C ALA A 173 -7.36 15.16 -3.89
N ALA A 174 -7.11 14.53 -2.73
CA ALA A 174 -7.95 13.46 -2.21
C ALA A 174 -9.30 13.97 -1.65
N ARG A 175 -9.29 15.09 -0.92
CA ARG A 175 -10.46 15.60 -0.18
C ARG A 175 -11.26 16.64 -0.97
N GLY A 176 -10.62 17.41 -1.84
CA GLY A 176 -11.17 18.65 -2.40
C GLY A 176 -11.29 19.76 -1.35
N GLU A 177 -12.16 20.75 -1.60
CA GLU A 177 -12.33 21.92 -0.72
C GLU A 177 -13.26 21.67 0.48
N GLY A 178 -13.83 20.47 0.60
CA GLY A 178 -14.79 20.10 1.65
C GLY A 178 -14.13 19.54 2.91
N LYS A 179 -14.94 19.36 3.97
CA LYS A 179 -14.53 18.73 5.24
C LYS A 179 -14.94 17.25 5.33
N ARG A 180 -14.91 16.55 4.19
CA ARG A 180 -15.38 15.16 4.11
C ARG A 180 -14.41 14.23 4.81
N HIS A 181 -14.90 13.23 5.54
CA HIS A 181 -14.05 12.24 6.20
C HIS A 181 -13.31 11.33 5.21
N TYR A 182 -13.95 10.98 4.10
CA TYR A 182 -13.39 10.17 3.02
C TYR A 182 -13.44 10.94 1.69
N PRO A 183 -12.62 10.57 0.69
CA PRO A 183 -12.65 11.17 -0.65
C PRO A 183 -14.04 11.18 -1.32
N TRP A 184 -14.89 10.22 -0.94
CA TRP A 184 -16.25 10.06 -1.47
C TRP A 184 -17.37 10.58 -0.55
N GLY A 185 -17.09 10.98 0.68
CA GLY A 185 -18.14 11.45 1.60
C GLY A 185 -17.83 11.27 3.08
N ASN A 186 -18.86 11.32 3.93
CA ASN A 186 -18.71 11.19 5.38
C ASN A 186 -18.95 9.79 5.92
N LYS A 187 -19.40 8.86 5.06
CA LYS A 187 -19.66 7.47 5.43
C LYS A 187 -18.67 6.58 4.72
N PHE A 188 -18.14 5.61 5.46
CA PHE A 188 -17.23 4.63 4.90
C PHE A 188 -18.01 3.69 3.97
N GLU A 189 -17.47 3.47 2.77
CA GLU A 189 -18.05 2.59 1.77
C GLU A 189 -16.97 1.62 1.30
N HIS A 190 -17.06 0.35 1.71
CA HIS A 190 -16.02 -0.65 1.42
C HIS A 190 -15.77 -0.86 -0.09
N SER A 191 -16.72 -0.57 -0.97
CA SER A 191 -16.52 -0.72 -2.42
C SER A 191 -15.67 0.38 -3.05
N PHE A 192 -15.32 1.43 -2.31
CA PHE A 192 -14.59 2.59 -2.83
C PHE A 192 -13.12 2.61 -2.44
N ALA A 193 -12.66 1.62 -1.66
CA ALA A 193 -11.24 1.42 -1.36
C ALA A 193 -10.96 -0.08 -1.10
N ASN A 194 -9.80 -0.55 -1.56
CA ASN A 194 -9.31 -1.89 -1.21
C ASN A 194 -8.71 -1.87 0.20
N VAL A 195 -9.53 -2.18 1.22
CA VAL A 195 -9.12 -2.17 2.64
C VAL A 195 -8.87 -3.55 3.23
N ASP A 196 -9.45 -4.60 2.62
CA ASP A 196 -9.44 -5.96 3.18
C ASP A 196 -8.52 -6.93 2.40
N GLY A 197 -8.00 -6.50 1.24
CA GLY A 197 -7.14 -7.34 0.38
C GLY A 197 -7.83 -8.58 -0.19
N LEU A 198 -9.17 -8.56 -0.26
CA LEU A 198 -10.01 -9.69 -0.68
C LEU A 198 -10.34 -9.70 -2.18
N ASP A 199 -9.98 -8.63 -2.89
CA ASP A 199 -10.24 -8.41 -4.32
C ASP A 199 -8.95 -8.49 -5.15
#